data_AF-A0A7W0JMW6-F1
#
_entry.id   AF-A0A7W0JMW6-F1
#
_cell.length_a   1.000
_cell.length_b   1.000
_cell.length_c   1.000
_cell.angle_alpha   90.00
_cell.angle_beta   90.00
_cell.angle_gamma   90.00
#
_symmetry.space_group_name_H-M   'P 1'
#
loop_
_entity.id
_entity.type
_entity.pdbx_description
1 polymer ?
#
loop_
_entity_poly.entity_id
_entity_poly.type
_entity_poly.pdbx_seq_one_letter_code
_entity_poly.pdbx_strand_id
1 'polypeptide(L)'
;MPDRPLRILFFLYHAGYLRHYAEPIRLLAREGHAIHLGFTAVEKDPGDGVLAEGLAAEFPGVTFGPAPSRGYFDGWRRTSILVRAFTDLARYMHPRYAAAPALRARMAAKIRLQVQFGKGDPVTGFLLVRLVDSLARRSDATLARRALRFLAACELAIPTSRRID
;
A
#
# COMPACT_ATOMS: atom_id res chain seq x y z
N MET A 1 -20.55 -21.21 -10.27
CA MET A 1 -19.59 -20.10 -10.45
C MET A 1 -20.36 -18.96 -11.11
N PRO A 2 -20.04 -17.68 -10.89
CA PRO A 2 -20.96 -16.59 -11.22
C PRO A 2 -21.29 -16.61 -12.73
N ASP A 3 -22.58 -16.75 -13.06
CA ASP A 3 -23.14 -16.83 -14.43
C ASP A 3 -22.95 -15.56 -15.28
N ARG A 4 -22.18 -14.57 -14.81
CA ARG A 4 -22.03 -13.28 -15.47
C ARG A 4 -20.57 -12.81 -15.53
N PRO A 5 -20.05 -12.45 -16.72
CA PRO A 5 -18.74 -11.83 -16.83
C PRO A 5 -18.69 -10.50 -16.07
N LEU A 6 -17.67 -10.33 -15.24
CA LEU A 6 -17.44 -9.14 -14.42
C LEU A 6 -16.35 -8.25 -15.02
N ARG A 7 -16.33 -6.99 -14.57
CA ARG A 7 -15.23 -6.05 -14.80
C ARG A 7 -14.45 -5.91 -13.50
N ILE A 8 -13.17 -6.28 -13.52
CA ILE A 8 -12.33 -6.37 -12.32
C ILE A 8 -11.11 -5.44 -12.48
N LEU A 9 -10.84 -4.64 -11.46
CA LEU A 9 -9.70 -3.74 -11.41
C LEU A 9 -8.68 -4.24 -10.37
N PHE A 10 -7.47 -4.54 -10.81
CA PHE A 10 -6.34 -4.81 -9.92
C PHE A 10 -5.46 -3.57 -9.81
N PHE A 11 -5.31 -3.03 -8.60
CA PHE A 11 -4.31 -2.01 -8.31
C PHE A 11 -3.02 -2.63 -7.81
N LEU A 12 -1.96 -2.48 -8.59
CA LEU A 12 -0.63 -2.99 -8.29
C LEU A 12 0.37 -1.83 -8.22
N TYR A 13 1.36 -1.92 -7.35
CA TYR A 13 2.36 -0.86 -7.27
C TYR A 13 3.24 -0.84 -8.54
N HIS A 14 3.65 -2.01 -9.05
CA HIS A 14 4.34 -2.17 -10.33
C HIS A 14 4.03 -3.51 -11.00
N ALA A 15 4.39 -3.65 -12.29
CA ALA A 15 4.09 -4.86 -13.06
C ALA A 15 4.87 -6.10 -12.60
N GLY A 16 6.01 -5.93 -11.91
CA GLY A 16 6.74 -7.04 -11.28
C GLY A 16 5.92 -7.87 -10.28
N TYR A 17 4.85 -7.32 -9.71
CA TYR A 17 3.91 -8.07 -8.88
C TYR A 17 3.18 -9.19 -9.65
N LEU A 18 3.11 -9.13 -10.98
CA LEU A 18 2.53 -10.19 -11.80
C LEU A 18 3.29 -11.50 -11.67
N ARG A 19 4.56 -11.50 -11.23
CA ARG A 19 5.29 -12.74 -10.87
C ARG A 19 4.58 -13.55 -9.78
N HIS A 20 3.77 -12.90 -8.95
CA HIS A 20 3.03 -13.53 -7.85
C HIS A 20 1.53 -13.64 -8.13
N TYR A 21 0.96 -12.71 -8.90
CA TYR A 21 -0.49 -12.61 -9.07
C TYR A 21 -0.99 -12.96 -10.48
N ALA A 22 -0.11 -13.27 -11.44
CA ALA A 22 -0.55 -13.60 -12.79
C ALA A 22 -1.51 -14.79 -12.83
N GLU A 23 -1.24 -15.89 -12.11
CA GLU A 23 -2.08 -17.09 -12.18
C GLU A 23 -3.54 -16.84 -11.74
N PRO A 24 -3.83 -16.20 -10.60
CA PRO A 24 -5.19 -15.79 -10.27
C PRO A 24 -5.84 -14.90 -11.35
N ILE A 25 -5.08 -14.00 -11.96
CA ILE A 25 -5.59 -13.13 -13.04
C ILE A 25 -5.91 -13.96 -14.29
N ARG A 26 -5.07 -14.92 -14.67
CA ARG A 26 -5.31 -15.85 -15.78
C ARG A 26 -6.59 -16.65 -15.54
N LEU A 27 -6.79 -17.15 -14.33
CA LEU A 27 -8.01 -17.90 -13.98
C LEU A 27 -9.26 -17.05 -14.22
N LEU A 28 -9.28 -15.83 -13.71
CA LEU A 28 -10.41 -14.90 -13.90
C LEU A 28 -10.61 -14.53 -15.38
N ALA A 29 -9.52 -14.33 -16.13
CA ALA A 29 -9.59 -14.03 -17.56
C ALA A 29 -10.13 -15.21 -18.38
N ARG A 30 -9.73 -16.45 -18.04
CA ARG A 30 -10.24 -17.69 -18.65
C ARG A 30 -11.73 -17.90 -18.37
N GLU A 31 -12.22 -17.45 -17.22
CA GLU A 31 -13.65 -17.42 -16.89
C GLU A 31 -14.42 -16.30 -17.63
N GLY A 32 -13.76 -15.56 -18.53
CA GLY A 32 -14.39 -14.54 -19.38
C GLY A 32 -14.56 -13.19 -18.70
N HIS A 33 -13.90 -12.93 -17.56
CA HIS A 33 -13.92 -11.62 -16.93
C HIS A 33 -13.05 -10.61 -17.67
N ALA A 34 -13.51 -9.36 -17.73
CA ALA A 34 -12.72 -8.24 -18.23
C ALA A 34 -11.87 -7.68 -17.09
N ILE A 35 -10.57 -7.58 -17.30
CA ILE A 35 -9.61 -7.21 -16.25
C ILE A 35 -8.85 -5.96 -16.68
N HIS A 36 -8.75 -4.99 -15.78
CA HIS A 36 -7.86 -3.85 -15.93
C HIS A 36 -6.79 -3.88 -14.83
N LEU A 37 -5.53 -3.72 -15.21
CA LEU A 37 -4.39 -3.63 -14.30
C LEU A 37 -3.95 -2.17 -14.20
N GLY A 38 -4.20 -1.55 -13.06
CA GLY A 38 -3.74 -0.21 -12.74
C GLY A 38 -2.40 -0.24 -12.02
N PHE A 39 -1.35 0.34 -12.61
CA PHE A 39 0.00 0.37 -12.05
C PHE A 39 0.40 1.76 -11.55
N THR A 40 0.92 1.86 -10.33
CA THR A 40 1.52 3.13 -9.88
C THR A 40 2.80 3.45 -10.67
N ALA A 41 3.60 2.43 -10.98
CA ALA A 41 4.76 2.51 -11.86
C ALA A 41 4.83 1.21 -12.67
N VAL A 42 4.51 1.24 -13.97
CA VAL A 42 4.54 0.02 -14.80
C VAL A 42 5.92 -0.65 -14.74
N GLU A 43 6.97 0.15 -14.98
CA GLU A 43 8.36 -0.27 -14.95
C GLU A 43 9.03 0.21 -13.65
N LYS A 44 9.26 -0.69 -12.70
CA LYS A 44 10.03 -0.38 -11.49
C LYS A 44 11.42 -0.99 -11.55
N ASP A 45 11.49 -2.27 -11.92
CA ASP A 45 12.70 -3.02 -12.18
C ASP A 45 12.70 -3.44 -13.66
N PRO A 46 13.85 -3.47 -14.37
CA PRO A 46 13.90 -3.78 -15.79
C PRO A 46 13.20 -5.10 -16.16
N GLY A 47 12.30 -5.04 -17.15
CA GLY A 47 11.51 -6.15 -17.64
C GLY A 47 10.18 -6.36 -16.92
N ASP A 48 9.78 -5.46 -16.02
CA ASP A 48 8.49 -5.56 -15.33
C ASP A 48 7.32 -5.32 -16.31
N GLY A 49 7.42 -4.33 -17.19
CA GLY A 49 6.37 -4.00 -18.16
C GLY A 49 6.04 -5.14 -19.11
N VAL A 50 7.06 -5.94 -19.49
CA VAL A 50 6.90 -7.12 -20.35
C VAL A 50 5.92 -8.13 -19.76
N LEU A 51 5.83 -8.23 -18.43
CA LEU A 51 4.87 -9.13 -17.77
C LEU A 51 3.42 -8.68 -18.01
N ALA A 52 3.17 -7.37 -18.01
CA ALA A 52 1.84 -6.82 -18.27
C ALA A 52 1.48 -6.94 -19.75
N GLU A 53 2.42 -6.65 -20.64
CA GLU A 53 2.26 -6.82 -22.09
C GLU A 53 1.96 -8.27 -22.46
N GLY A 54 2.72 -9.22 -21.91
CA GLY A 54 2.51 -10.65 -22.16
C GLY A 54 1.13 -11.12 -21.71
N LEU A 55 0.65 -10.64 -20.56
CA LEU A 55 -0.67 -11.03 -20.05
C LEU A 55 -1.81 -10.41 -20.86
N ALA A 56 -1.66 -9.18 -21.34
CA ALA A 56 -2.62 -8.53 -22.24
C ALA A 56 -2.63 -9.17 -23.65
N ALA A 57 -1.49 -9.66 -24.12
CA ALA A 57 -1.39 -10.42 -25.36
C ALA A 57 -2.02 -11.82 -25.24
N GLU A 58 -1.90 -12.46 -24.07
CA GLU A 58 -2.50 -13.78 -23.80
C GLU A 58 -4.04 -13.71 -23.74
N PHE A 59 -4.61 -12.61 -23.24
CA PHE A 59 -6.05 -12.45 -23.05
C PHE A 59 -6.58 -11.10 -23.57
N PRO A 60 -7.40 -11.06 -24.63
CA PRO A 60 -7.98 -9.82 -25.16
C PRO A 60 -8.83 -9.02 -24.16
N GLY A 61 -9.36 -9.68 -23.13
CA GLY A 61 -10.13 -9.05 -22.05
C GLY A 61 -9.27 -8.40 -20.96
N VAL A 62 -7.94 -8.54 -21.03
CA VAL A 62 -6.98 -7.97 -20.06
C VAL A 62 -6.35 -6.71 -20.65
N THR A 63 -6.48 -5.61 -19.93
CA THR A 63 -5.89 -4.31 -20.28
C THR A 63 -5.05 -3.79 -19.11
N PHE A 64 -4.16 -2.85 -19.36
CA PHE A 64 -3.38 -2.21 -18.30
C PHE A 64 -3.09 -0.74 -18.57
N GLY A 65 -2.77 0.00 -17.52
CA GLY A 65 -2.44 1.41 -17.61
C GLY A 65 -1.98 2.00 -16.28
N PRO A 66 -1.65 3.30 -16.25
CA PRO A 66 -1.30 3.97 -15.02
C PRO A 66 -2.50 4.03 -14.07
N ALA A 67 -2.25 3.69 -12.81
CA ALA A 67 -3.20 3.93 -11.72
C ALA A 67 -3.28 5.44 -11.44
N PRO A 68 -4.47 5.99 -11.20
CA PRO A 68 -4.60 7.37 -10.73
C PRO A 68 -3.76 7.59 -9.47
N SER A 69 -3.04 8.70 -9.43
CA SER A 69 -2.21 9.05 -8.28
C SER A 69 -2.63 10.37 -7.67
N ARG A 70 -2.54 10.43 -6.34
CA ARG A 70 -2.82 11.63 -5.57
C ARG A 70 -1.66 12.63 -5.71
N GLY A 71 -2.00 13.90 -5.92
CA GLY A 71 -1.02 14.97 -6.08
C GLY A 71 -0.13 15.10 -4.86
N TYR A 72 1.16 15.40 -5.05
CA TYR A 72 2.11 15.50 -3.93
C TYR A 72 1.79 16.68 -2.99
N PHE A 73 1.27 17.78 -3.55
CA PHE A 73 1.05 19.04 -2.83
C PHE A 73 -0.30 19.15 -2.10
N ASP A 74 -1.15 18.12 -2.17
CA ASP A 74 -2.44 18.17 -1.47
C ASP A 74 -2.37 17.86 0.03
N GLY A 75 -1.16 17.54 0.53
CA GLY A 75 -0.87 17.20 1.92
C GLY A 75 -1.36 15.82 2.35
N TRP A 76 -2.55 15.42 1.89
CA TRP A 76 -3.21 14.18 2.25
C TRP A 76 -2.52 12.92 1.73
N ARG A 77 -1.82 12.99 0.59
CA ARG A 77 -0.97 11.88 0.15
C ARG A 77 0.07 11.51 1.21
N ARG A 78 0.70 12.50 1.83
CA ARG A 78 1.73 12.25 2.85
C ARG A 78 1.10 11.77 4.16
N THR A 79 -0.03 12.36 4.54
CA THR A 79 -0.80 11.93 5.70
C THR A 79 -1.21 10.45 5.58
N SER A 80 -1.73 10.02 4.43
CA SER A 80 -2.11 8.61 4.23
C SER A 80 -0.93 7.66 4.29
N ILE A 81 0.22 8.04 3.71
CA ILE A 81 1.46 7.25 3.81
C ILE A 81 1.88 7.08 5.27
N LEU A 82 1.84 8.14 6.07
CA LEU A 82 2.18 8.09 7.49
C LEU A 82 1.19 7.25 8.29
N VAL A 83 -0.12 7.49 8.15
CA VAL A 83 -1.18 6.74 8.85
C VAL A 83 -1.06 5.24 8.56
N ARG A 84 -0.85 4.85 7.30
CA ARG A 84 -0.63 3.46 6.90
C ARG A 84 0.66 2.89 7.46
N ALA A 85 1.74 3.67 7.48
CA ALA A 85 3.00 3.22 8.07
C ALA A 85 2.90 3.00 9.59
N PHE A 86 2.20 3.89 10.30
CA PHE A 86 1.89 3.70 11.71
C PHE A 86 0.95 2.51 11.95
N THR A 87 0.01 2.26 11.04
CA THR A 87 -0.90 1.10 11.10
C THR A 87 -0.11 -0.21 11.04
N ASP A 88 0.84 -0.31 10.11
CA ASP A 88 1.72 -1.48 10.04
C ASP A 88 2.61 -1.60 11.27
N LEU A 89 3.18 -0.49 11.77
CA LEU A 89 3.96 -0.52 13.02
C LEU A 89 3.11 -1.01 14.21
N ALA A 90 1.90 -0.48 14.37
CA ALA A 90 0.95 -0.88 15.40
C ALA A 90 0.55 -2.36 15.28
N ARG A 91 0.35 -2.85 14.05
CA ARG A 91 0.13 -4.28 13.79
C ARG A 91 1.30 -5.12 14.29
N TYR A 92 2.54 -4.69 14.04
CA TYR A 92 3.74 -5.42 14.44
C TYR A 92 4.05 -5.33 15.94
N MET A 93 3.48 -4.38 16.67
CA MET A 93 3.54 -4.35 18.15
C MET A 93 2.80 -5.51 18.81
N HIS A 94 1.92 -6.22 18.09
CA HIS A 94 1.22 -7.37 18.64
C HIS A 94 2.22 -8.52 18.97
N PRO A 95 2.07 -9.23 20.11
CA PRO A 95 2.98 -10.31 20.52
C PRO A 95 3.18 -11.42 19.48
N ARG A 96 2.19 -11.67 18.62
CA ARG A 96 2.28 -12.58 17.46
C ARG A 96 3.45 -12.29 16.51
N TYR A 97 3.98 -11.07 16.51
CA TYR A 97 5.13 -10.65 15.69
C TYR A 97 6.39 -10.40 16.53
N ALA A 98 6.43 -10.83 17.79
CA ALA A 98 7.58 -10.61 18.67
C ALA A 98 8.88 -11.22 18.08
N ALA A 99 8.78 -12.36 17.41
CA ALA A 99 9.89 -13.02 16.73
C ALA A 99 10.22 -12.43 15.34
N ALA A 100 9.58 -11.34 14.92
CA ALA A 100 9.78 -10.70 13.62
C ALA A 100 10.26 -9.24 13.75
N PRO A 101 11.42 -8.99 14.39
CA PRO A 101 11.91 -7.64 14.68
C PRO A 101 12.16 -6.82 13.40
N ALA A 102 12.52 -7.48 12.29
CA ALA A 102 12.75 -6.85 11.00
C ALA A 102 11.53 -6.08 10.48
N LEU A 103 10.31 -6.56 10.75
CA LEU A 103 9.07 -5.89 10.31
C LEU A 103 8.90 -4.53 11.00
N ARG A 104 9.18 -4.47 12.30
CA ARG A 104 9.12 -3.22 13.08
C ARG A 104 10.21 -2.25 12.65
N ALA A 105 11.44 -2.74 12.50
CA ALA A 105 12.58 -1.94 12.07
C ALA A 105 12.33 -1.29 10.71
N ARG A 106 11.78 -2.06 9.74
CA ARG A 106 11.42 -1.57 8.41
C ARG A 106 10.39 -0.44 8.48
N MET A 107 9.33 -0.61 9.28
CA MET A 107 8.30 0.43 9.39
C MET A 107 8.81 1.67 10.12
N ALA A 108 9.63 1.49 11.17
CA ALA A 108 10.27 2.62 11.85
C ALA A 108 11.16 3.42 10.89
N ALA A 109 11.99 2.75 10.09
CA ALA A 109 12.80 3.41 9.07
C ALA A 109 11.95 4.18 8.05
N LYS A 110 10.85 3.57 7.56
CA LYS A 110 9.91 4.23 6.64
C LYS A 110 9.31 5.50 7.25
N ILE A 111 8.87 5.46 8.51
CA ILE A 111 8.29 6.63 9.18
C ILE A 111 9.35 7.72 9.35
N ARG A 112 10.58 7.37 9.77
CA ARG A 112 11.69 8.33 9.90
C ARG A 112 11.97 9.05 8.59
N LEU A 113 12.06 8.32 7.47
CA LEU A 113 12.24 8.92 6.15
C LEU A 113 11.10 9.89 5.83
N GLN A 114 9.84 9.49 6.07
CA GLN A 114 8.69 10.35 5.81
C GLN A 114 8.69 11.61 6.68
N VAL A 115 9.19 11.55 7.92
CA VAL A 115 9.35 12.71 8.79
C VAL A 115 10.47 13.63 8.28
N GLN A 116 11.63 13.08 7.92
CA GLN A 116 12.80 13.82 7.42
C GLN A 116 12.52 14.54 6.09
N PHE A 117 11.83 13.89 5.16
CA PHE A 117 11.42 14.52 3.89
C PHE A 117 10.25 15.50 4.06
N GLY A 118 9.82 15.73 5.29
CA GLY A 118 8.80 16.69 5.60
C GLY A 118 9.28 18.09 5.80
N LYS A 119 8.56 19.04 5.20
CA LYS A 119 8.60 20.46 5.61
C LYS A 119 7.83 20.72 6.93
N GLY A 120 7.86 19.77 7.86
CA GLY A 120 7.19 19.90 9.15
C GLY A 120 8.07 20.65 10.15
N ASP A 121 7.45 21.12 11.23
CA ASP A 121 8.17 21.70 12.36
C ASP A 121 9.21 20.70 12.93
N PRO A 122 10.49 21.11 13.11
CA PRO A 122 11.56 20.22 13.56
C PRO A 122 11.29 19.56 14.92
N VAL A 123 10.61 20.26 15.84
CA VAL A 123 10.28 19.74 17.18
C VAL A 123 9.27 18.61 17.06
N THR A 124 8.22 18.84 16.29
CA THR A 124 7.20 17.82 15.99
C THR A 124 7.81 16.59 15.31
N GLY A 125 8.72 16.80 14.36
CA GLY A 125 9.46 15.72 13.71
C GLY A 125 10.30 14.90 14.69
N PHE A 126 11.05 15.58 15.57
CA PHE A 126 11.84 14.93 16.62
C PHE A 126 10.98 14.10 17.58
N LEU A 127 9.87 14.66 18.07
CA LEU A 127 8.95 13.96 18.96
C LEU A 127 8.32 12.72 18.30
N LEU A 128 7.95 12.82 17.01
CA LEU A 128 7.43 11.70 16.24
C LEU A 128 8.47 10.58 16.10
N VAL A 129 9.74 10.89 15.83
CA VAL A 129 10.81 9.88 15.75
C VAL A 129 10.98 9.18 17.10
N ARG A 130 10.99 9.91 18.21
CA ARG A 130 11.07 9.30 19.55
C ARG A 130 9.89 8.41 19.87
N LEU A 131 8.68 8.83 19.47
CA LEU A 131 7.48 8.01 19.61
C LEU A 131 7.60 6.72 18.82
N VAL A 132 8.03 6.78 17.57
CA VAL A 132 8.26 5.61 16.70
C VAL A 132 9.24 4.63 17.34
N ASP A 133 10.37 5.13 17.86
CA ASP A 133 11.38 4.31 18.51
C ASP A 133 10.84 3.61 19.76
N SER A 134 10.04 4.33 20.54
CA SER A 134 9.35 3.78 21.71
C SER A 134 8.36 2.69 21.32
N LEU A 135 7.52 2.94 20.32
CA LEU A 135 6.52 1.98 19.84
C LEU A 135 7.16 0.74 19.22
N ALA A 136 8.24 0.90 18.46
CA ALA A 136 8.95 -0.22 17.82
C ALA A 136 9.51 -1.24 18.82
N ARG A 137 9.85 -0.80 20.04
CA ARG A 137 10.33 -1.68 21.12
C ARG A 137 9.22 -2.36 21.92
N ARG A 138 7.97 -1.89 21.83
CA ARG A 138 6.86 -2.42 22.63
C ARG A 138 6.27 -3.69 22.04
N SER A 139 5.92 -4.65 22.88
CA SER A 139 5.15 -5.84 22.51
C SER A 139 3.90 -5.92 23.38
N ASP A 140 2.77 -5.42 22.88
CA ASP A 140 1.54 -5.26 23.66
C ASP A 140 0.32 -5.36 22.74
N ALA A 141 -0.51 -6.39 22.98
CA ALA A 141 -1.71 -6.67 22.18
C ALA A 141 -2.82 -5.63 22.38
N THR A 142 -2.98 -5.13 23.60
CA THR A 142 -4.02 -4.16 23.96
C THR A 142 -3.70 -2.80 23.36
N LEU A 143 -2.45 -2.36 23.50
CA LEU A 143 -1.98 -1.12 22.88
C LEU A 143 -2.03 -1.20 21.36
N ALA A 144 -1.59 -2.31 20.75
CA ALA A 144 -1.69 -2.53 19.31
C ALA A 144 -3.15 -2.39 18.83
N ARG A 145 -4.11 -3.02 19.53
CA ARG A 145 -5.53 -2.94 19.16
C ARG A 145 -6.12 -1.54 19.32
N ARG A 146 -5.72 -0.79 20.34
CA ARG A 146 -6.15 0.61 20.53
C ARG A 146 -5.58 1.51 19.43
N ALA A 147 -4.28 1.37 19.14
CA ALA A 147 -3.61 2.12 18.08
C ALA A 147 -4.21 1.82 16.70
N LEU A 148 -4.46 0.55 16.38
CA LEU A 148 -5.10 0.17 15.11
C LEU A 148 -6.51 0.77 14.96
N ARG A 149 -7.31 0.79 16.03
CA ARG A 149 -8.65 1.43 16.01
C ARG A 149 -8.56 2.93 15.75
N PHE A 150 -7.67 3.61 16.46
CA PHE A 150 -7.44 5.04 16.25
C PHE A 150 -6.96 5.35 14.83
N LEU A 151 -5.96 4.60 14.33
CA LEU A 151 -5.41 4.80 13.00
C LEU A 151 -6.40 4.44 11.88
N ALA A 152 -7.29 3.46 12.10
CA ALA A 152 -8.38 3.19 11.18
C ALA A 152 -9.37 4.37 11.09
N ALA A 153 -9.68 5.01 12.23
CA ALA A 153 -10.48 6.24 12.23
C ALA A 153 -9.76 7.39 11.50
N CYS A 154 -8.44 7.53 11.70
CA CYS A 154 -7.65 8.50 10.94
C CYS A 154 -7.68 8.22 9.44
N GLU A 155 -7.52 6.97 8.99
CA GLU A 155 -7.57 6.59 7.58
C GLU A 155 -8.93 6.93 6.95
N LEU A 156 -10.03 6.65 7.66
CA LEU A 156 -11.39 7.00 7.21
C LEU A 156 -11.63 8.52 7.14
N ALA A 157 -10.92 9.30 7.96
CA ALA A 157 -11.02 10.75 7.95
C ALA A 157 -10.21 11.41 6.82
N ILE A 158 -9.38 10.65 6.08
CA ILE A 158 -8.64 11.18 4.93
C ILE A 158 -9.63 11.39 3.78
N PRO A 159 -9.83 12.64 3.30
CA PRO A 159 -10.79 12.92 2.25
C PRO A 159 -10.37 12.25 0.95
N THR A 160 -11.34 11.80 0.17
CA THR A 160 -11.12 11.37 -1.21
C THR A 160 -10.72 12.57 -2.09
N SER A 161 -10.23 12.29 -3.30
CA SER A 161 -9.78 13.33 -4.22
C SER A 161 -10.73 13.40 -5.39
N ARG A 162 -11.48 14.50 -5.52
CA ARG A 162 -12.38 14.76 -6.68
C ARG A 162 -11.70 14.76 -8.05
N ARG A 163 -10.36 14.78 -8.10
CA ARG A 163 -9.58 14.65 -9.35
C ARG A 163 -9.31 13.19 -9.74
N ILE A 164 -9.64 12.25 -8.86
CA ILE A 164 -9.41 10.81 -8.99
C ILE A 164 -10.74 10.06 -8.96
N ASP A 165 -11.67 10.50 -8.10
CA ASP A 165 -13.06 10.04 -8.05
C ASP A 165 -13.81 10.42 -9.35
#